data_AF-A0A954G198-F1
#
_entry.id   AF-A0A954G198-F1
#
_cell.length_a   1.000
_cell.length_b   1.000
_cell.length_c   1.000
_cell.angle_alpha   90.00
_cell.angle_beta   90.00
_cell.angle_gamma   90.00
#
_symmetry.space_group_name_H-M   'P 1'
#
loop_
_entity.id
_entity.type
_entity.pdbx_description
1 polymer ?
#
loop_
_entity_poly.entity_id
_entity_poly.type
_entity_poly.pdbx_seq_one_letter_code
_entity_poly.pdbx_strand_id
1 'polypeptide(L)'
;SLAFVPMMGVGTAVMTLVGKRIGEGRPQLAVMTTWKAFAASAAYMLMFATVYVGLPDLLLSPYEPEVITEDFLEVRRTAVILLRFAALFSFFDAAVVVFGSAIRGAGDTRFCMIYSLITGWAIMVIPTFLIWKYADAKLVGSWTACTSYIAVLGVGYLIRFQAGHWKQMRVIEDHFPEPTSEDPEPSIEEVLT
;
A
#
# COMPACT_ATOMS: atom_id res chain seq x y z
N SER A 1 -2.77 11.51 -12.27
CA SER A 1 -1.37 11.43 -11.76
C SER A 1 -1.11 12.24 -10.49
N LEU A 2 -1.75 13.40 -10.27
CA LEU A 2 -1.48 14.27 -9.11
C LEU A 2 -1.83 13.65 -7.74
N ALA A 3 -2.78 12.71 -7.65
CA ALA A 3 -3.18 12.09 -6.39
C ALA A 3 -2.32 10.87 -5.96
N PHE A 4 -1.71 10.17 -6.92
CA PHE A 4 -0.94 8.95 -6.64
C PHE A 4 0.47 9.21 -6.10
N VAL A 5 1.12 10.27 -6.60
CA VAL A 5 2.50 10.61 -6.20
C VAL A 5 2.61 10.98 -4.71
N PRO A 6 1.72 11.83 -4.15
CA PRO A 6 1.73 12.12 -2.72
C PRO A 6 1.51 10.87 -1.87
N MET A 7 0.60 9.97 -2.30
CA MET A 7 0.32 8.75 -1.54
C MET A 7 1.52 7.80 -1.50
N MET A 8 2.22 7.63 -2.62
CA MET A 8 3.48 6.86 -2.63
C MET A 8 4.52 7.49 -1.70
N GLY A 9 4.62 8.82 -1.68
CA GLY A 9 5.50 9.55 -0.76
C GLY A 9 5.15 9.33 0.72
N VAL A 10 3.86 9.28 1.08
CA VAL A 10 3.45 8.93 2.44
C VAL A 10 3.83 7.48 2.77
N GLY A 11 3.63 6.54 1.84
CA GLY A 11 4.03 5.15 2.01
C GLY A 11 5.52 4.98 2.32
N THR A 12 6.40 5.62 1.53
CA THR A 12 7.85 5.57 1.76
C THR A 12 8.25 6.25 3.06
N ALA A 13 7.64 7.37 3.43
CA ALA A 13 7.88 8.03 4.72
C ALA A 13 7.50 7.12 5.90
N VAL A 14 6.35 6.44 5.83
CA VAL A 14 5.91 5.46 6.84
C VAL A 14 6.90 4.30 6.94
N MET A 15 7.34 3.76 5.79
CA MET A 15 8.32 2.67 5.75
C MET A 15 9.60 3.04 6.50
N THR A 16 10.16 4.22 6.21
CA THR A 16 11.40 4.71 6.85
C THR A 16 11.21 4.98 8.35
N LEU A 17 10.10 5.64 8.74
CA LEU A 17 9.82 5.96 10.15
C LEU A 17 9.59 4.70 10.99
N VAL A 18 8.91 3.70 10.44
CA VAL A 18 8.67 2.42 11.12
C VAL A 18 9.98 1.65 11.25
N GLY A 19 10.77 1.55 10.18
CA GLY A 19 12.07 0.87 10.21
C GLY A 19 13.01 1.48 11.24
N LYS A 20 13.10 2.82 11.28
CA LYS A 20 13.91 3.54 12.29
C LYS A 20 13.45 3.24 13.72
N ARG A 21 12.13 3.29 13.99
CA ARG A 21 11.58 3.08 15.34
C ARG A 21 11.68 1.64 15.82
N ILE A 22 11.58 0.68 14.91
CA ILE A 22 11.86 -0.73 15.20
C ILE A 22 13.34 -0.92 15.53
N GLY A 23 14.25 -0.32 14.76
CA GLY A 23 15.68 -0.31 15.06
C GLY A 23 16.04 0.33 16.41
N GLU A 24 15.32 1.38 16.82
CA GLU A 24 15.45 2.02 18.14
C GLU A 24 14.84 1.21 19.30
N GLY A 25 14.25 0.04 19.04
CA GLY A 25 13.57 -0.76 20.07
C GLY A 25 12.26 -0.12 20.59
N ARG A 26 11.65 0.79 19.81
CA ARG A 26 10.44 1.55 20.19
C ARG A 26 9.23 1.21 19.29
N PRO A 27 8.73 -0.05 19.30
CA PRO A 27 7.63 -0.49 18.42
C PRO A 27 6.31 0.25 18.69
N GLN A 28 6.10 0.75 19.92
CA GLN A 28 4.90 1.53 20.27
C GLN A 28 4.85 2.86 19.51
N LEU A 29 5.98 3.53 19.35
CA LEU A 29 6.05 4.74 18.54
C LEU A 29 5.78 4.39 17.07
N ALA A 30 6.30 3.27 16.56
CA ALA A 30 6.02 2.84 15.18
C ALA A 30 4.50 2.72 14.93
N VAL A 31 3.77 2.06 15.84
CA VAL A 31 2.30 1.96 15.79
C VAL A 31 1.62 3.33 15.71
N MET A 32 1.99 4.23 16.61
CA MET A 32 1.35 5.55 16.68
C MET A 32 1.56 6.36 15.39
N THR A 33 2.74 6.27 14.77
CA THR A 33 2.97 6.98 13.50
C THR A 33 2.28 6.33 12.32
N THR A 34 2.21 5.00 12.25
CA THR A 34 1.43 4.34 11.20
C THR A 34 -0.04 4.75 11.28
N TRP A 35 -0.63 4.80 12.48
CA TRP A 35 -2.03 5.24 12.63
C TRP A 35 -2.25 6.70 12.27
N LYS A 36 -1.33 7.60 12.67
CA LYS A 36 -1.41 9.02 12.29
C LYS A 36 -1.27 9.20 10.77
N ALA A 37 -0.34 8.48 10.15
CA ALA A 37 -0.18 8.49 8.70
C ALA A 37 -1.42 7.92 7.99
N PHE A 38 -2.00 6.83 8.52
CA PHE A 38 -3.24 6.26 7.99
C PHE A 38 -4.39 7.26 8.07
N ALA A 39 -4.58 7.94 9.21
CA ALA A 39 -5.62 8.95 9.35
C ALA A 39 -5.44 10.11 8.35
N ALA A 40 -4.20 10.59 8.16
CA ALA A 40 -3.90 11.63 7.18
C ALA A 40 -4.15 11.17 5.74
N SER A 41 -3.70 9.97 5.37
CA SER A 41 -3.94 9.38 4.05
C SER A 41 -5.42 9.10 3.79
N ALA A 42 -6.14 8.61 4.80
CA ALA A 42 -7.57 8.35 4.71
C ALA A 42 -8.37 9.65 4.55
N ALA A 43 -8.03 10.71 5.29
CA ALA A 43 -8.65 12.03 5.12
C ALA A 43 -8.40 12.61 3.72
N TYR A 44 -7.16 12.50 3.22
CA TYR A 44 -6.81 12.89 1.86
C TYR A 44 -7.63 12.10 0.83
N MET A 45 -7.71 10.78 0.97
CA MET A 45 -8.50 9.95 0.04
C MET A 45 -10.00 10.19 0.14
N LEU A 46 -10.53 10.48 1.32
CA LEU A 46 -11.94 10.81 1.49
C LEU A 46 -12.30 12.14 0.82
N MET A 47 -11.38 13.12 0.84
CA MET A 47 -11.53 14.37 0.09
C MET A 47 -11.64 14.09 -1.42
N PHE A 48 -10.76 13.25 -1.98
CA PHE A 48 -10.84 12.85 -3.39
C PHE A 48 -12.10 12.04 -3.70
N ALA A 49 -12.48 11.10 -2.84
CA ALA A 49 -13.73 10.34 -2.97
C ALA A 49 -14.95 11.27 -3.02
N THR A 50 -14.97 12.31 -2.19
CA THR A 50 -16.05 13.31 -2.18
C THR A 50 -16.09 14.11 -3.48
N VAL A 51 -14.93 14.49 -4.02
CA VAL A 51 -14.86 15.15 -5.34
C VAL A 51 -15.33 14.20 -6.46
N TYR A 52 -14.93 12.93 -6.43
CA TYR A 52 -15.35 11.93 -7.43
C TYR A 52 -16.85 11.65 -7.43
N VAL A 53 -17.49 11.68 -6.25
CA VAL A 53 -18.93 11.45 -6.10
C VAL A 53 -19.74 12.73 -6.30
N GLY A 54 -19.23 13.88 -5.88
CA GLY A 54 -19.93 15.16 -5.87
C GLY A 54 -19.81 15.97 -7.16
N LEU A 55 -18.71 15.84 -7.90
CA LEU A 55 -18.48 16.57 -9.15
C LEU A 55 -18.05 15.64 -10.31
N PRO A 56 -18.83 14.59 -10.65
CA PRO A 56 -18.53 13.77 -11.82
C PRO A 56 -18.58 14.62 -13.11
N ASP A 57 -19.45 15.61 -13.18
CA ASP A 57 -19.64 16.46 -14.36
C ASP A 57 -18.48 17.42 -14.61
N LEU A 58 -17.84 17.93 -13.55
CA LEU A 58 -16.65 18.80 -13.69
C LEU A 58 -15.42 18.02 -14.17
N LEU A 59 -15.37 16.71 -13.88
CA LEU A 59 -14.30 15.83 -14.35
C LEU A 59 -14.52 15.36 -15.79
N LEU A 60 -15.79 15.31 -16.23
CA LEU A 60 -16.17 14.89 -17.57
C LEU A 60 -16.25 16.06 -18.56
N SER A 61 -16.46 17.29 -18.10
CA SER A 61 -16.53 18.49 -18.95
C SER A 61 -15.31 18.75 -19.85
N PRO A 62 -14.05 18.40 -19.48
CA PRO A 62 -12.92 18.53 -20.39
C PRO A 62 -12.90 17.47 -21.50
N TYR A 63 -13.69 16.40 -21.35
CA TYR A 63 -13.78 15.28 -22.28
C TYR A 63 -15.11 15.29 -23.06
N GLU A 64 -15.94 16.32 -22.88
CA GLU A 64 -17.17 16.49 -23.65
C GLU A 64 -16.82 16.77 -25.12
N PRO A 65 -17.26 15.92 -26.06
CA PRO A 65 -17.13 16.20 -27.48
C PRO A 65 -18.06 17.36 -27.86
N GLU A 66 -17.67 18.11 -28.90
CA GLU A 66 -18.42 19.26 -29.44
C GLU A 66 -19.84 18.89 -29.91
N VAL A 67 -20.12 17.59 -30.11
CA VAL A 67 -21.43 17.02 -30.41
C VAL A 67 -21.75 15.92 -29.39
N ILE A 68 -22.84 16.09 -28.64
CA ILE A 68 -23.34 15.11 -27.68
C ILE A 68 -24.10 14.01 -28.44
N THR A 69 -23.47 12.85 -28.62
CA THR A 69 -24.07 11.64 -29.20
C THR A 69 -24.67 10.75 -28.12
N GLU A 70 -25.62 9.86 -28.43
CA GLU A 70 -26.15 8.87 -27.47
C GLU A 70 -25.05 7.98 -26.87
N ASP A 71 -24.02 7.64 -27.64
CA ASP A 71 -22.84 6.91 -27.18
C ASP A 71 -22.11 7.63 -26.03
N PHE A 72 -22.07 8.98 -26.06
CA PHE A 72 -21.45 9.76 -24.99
C PHE A 72 -22.25 9.69 -23.69
N LEU A 73 -23.58 9.64 -23.77
CA LEU A 73 -24.45 9.49 -22.59
C LEU A 73 -24.28 8.12 -21.93
N GLU A 74 -24.10 7.06 -22.72
CA GLU A 74 -23.84 5.71 -22.21
C GLU A 74 -22.45 5.60 -21.55
N VAL A 75 -21.43 6.18 -22.17
CA VAL A 75 -20.07 6.29 -21.60
C VAL A 75 -20.09 7.11 -20.30
N ARG A 76 -20.81 8.23 -20.25
CA ARG A 76 -20.96 9.06 -19.04
C ARG A 76 -21.61 8.28 -17.90
N ARG A 77 -22.70 7.54 -18.16
CA ARG A 77 -23.36 6.71 -17.14
C ARG A 77 -22.40 5.65 -16.59
N THR A 78 -21.64 5.02 -17.48
CA THR A 78 -20.62 4.02 -17.11
C THR A 78 -19.51 4.66 -16.26
N ALA A 79 -18.97 5.81 -16.67
CA ALA A 79 -17.95 6.54 -15.94
C ALA A 79 -18.39 6.91 -14.51
N VAL A 80 -19.64 7.33 -14.30
CA VAL A 80 -20.19 7.61 -12.96
C VAL A 80 -20.20 6.36 -12.07
N ILE A 81 -20.54 5.20 -12.62
CA ILE A 81 -20.48 3.93 -11.87
C ILE A 81 -19.03 3.60 -11.50
N LEU A 82 -18.09 3.73 -12.43
CA LEU A 82 -16.66 3.52 -12.16
C LEU A 82 -16.14 4.49 -11.09
N LEU A 83 -16.56 5.76 -11.09
CA LEU A 83 -16.16 6.75 -10.08
C LEU A 83 -16.62 6.36 -8.67
N ARG A 84 -17.79 5.71 -8.53
CA ARG A 84 -18.25 5.18 -7.23
C ARG A 84 -17.39 4.02 -6.76
N PHE A 85 -17.02 3.10 -7.65
CA PHE A 85 -16.02 2.07 -7.34
C PHE A 85 -14.66 2.67 -7.01
N ALA A 86 -14.28 3.75 -7.71
CA ALA A 86 -13.05 4.49 -7.47
C ALA A 86 -13.00 5.06 -6.04
N ALA A 87 -14.08 5.71 -5.61
CA ALA A 87 -14.22 6.24 -4.27
C ALA A 87 -14.09 5.14 -3.20
N LEU A 88 -14.76 4.00 -3.40
CA LEU A 88 -14.68 2.86 -2.47
C LEU A 88 -13.28 2.26 -2.40
N PHE A 89 -12.65 1.95 -3.54
CA PHE A 89 -11.31 1.33 -3.52
C PHE A 89 -10.25 2.29 -2.99
N SER A 90 -10.37 3.60 -3.23
CA SER A 90 -9.37 4.60 -2.80
C SER A 90 -9.15 4.60 -1.29
N PHE A 91 -10.22 4.37 -0.50
CA PHE A 91 -10.10 4.25 0.95
C PHE A 91 -9.29 3.01 1.36
N PHE A 92 -9.58 1.86 0.75
CA PHE A 92 -8.84 0.62 1.02
C PHE A 92 -7.40 0.69 0.50
N ASP A 93 -7.16 1.41 -0.60
CA ASP A 93 -5.82 1.60 -1.17
C ASP A 93 -4.92 2.38 -0.21
N ALA A 94 -5.46 3.40 0.48
CA ALA A 94 -4.72 4.08 1.54
C ALA A 94 -4.32 3.12 2.68
N ALA A 95 -5.21 2.19 3.06
CA ALA A 95 -4.89 1.16 4.05
C ALA A 95 -3.77 0.23 3.54
N VAL A 96 -3.88 -0.24 2.30
CA VAL A 96 -2.87 -1.08 1.64
C VAL A 96 -1.50 -0.41 1.66
N VAL A 97 -1.43 0.84 1.23
CA VAL A 97 -0.18 1.59 1.14
C VAL A 97 0.40 1.80 2.53
N VAL A 98 -0.37 2.29 3.50
CA VAL A 98 0.17 2.64 4.82
C VAL A 98 0.55 1.41 5.63
N PHE A 99 -0.36 0.43 5.78
CA PHE A 99 -0.07 -0.78 6.56
C PHE A 99 0.93 -1.68 5.84
N GLY A 100 0.82 -1.84 4.52
CA GLY A 100 1.79 -2.60 3.74
C GLY A 100 3.20 -1.99 3.80
N SER A 101 3.31 -0.66 3.79
CA SER A 101 4.63 0.01 3.94
C SER A 101 5.16 -0.07 5.37
N ALA A 102 4.29 -0.02 6.38
CA ALA A 102 4.69 -0.21 7.77
C ALA A 102 5.22 -1.63 8.03
N ILE A 103 4.52 -2.66 7.57
CA ILE A 103 4.94 -4.07 7.73
C ILE A 103 6.26 -4.33 6.99
N ARG A 104 6.40 -3.83 5.75
CA ARG A 104 7.66 -3.89 4.99
C ARG A 104 8.79 -3.14 5.69
N GLY A 105 8.52 -1.98 6.27
CA GLY A 105 9.48 -1.20 7.04
C GLY A 105 9.94 -1.88 8.33
N ALA A 106 9.09 -2.72 8.93
CA ALA A 106 9.43 -3.51 10.11
C ALA A 106 10.26 -4.77 9.80
N GLY A 107 10.50 -5.10 8.52
CA GLY A 107 11.27 -6.28 8.10
C GLY A 107 10.43 -7.50 7.73
N ASP A 108 9.10 -7.43 7.86
CA ASP A 108 8.18 -8.54 7.55
C ASP A 108 7.78 -8.54 6.06
N THR A 109 8.79 -8.60 5.20
CA THR A 109 8.62 -8.52 3.74
C THR A 109 8.12 -9.83 3.14
N ARG A 110 8.50 -10.97 3.74
CA ARG A 110 8.07 -12.31 3.29
C ARG A 110 6.56 -12.47 3.36
N PHE A 111 5.93 -12.02 4.47
CA PHE A 111 4.48 -12.04 4.58
C PHE A 111 3.83 -11.19 3.50
N CYS A 112 4.30 -9.94 3.31
CA CYS A 112 3.74 -9.04 2.29
C CYS A 112 3.81 -9.65 0.88
N MET A 113 4.93 -10.27 0.54
CA MET A 113 5.14 -10.89 -0.76
C MET A 113 4.20 -12.09 -0.96
N ILE A 114 4.17 -13.03 -0.03
CA ILE A 114 3.34 -14.24 -0.15
C ILE A 114 1.85 -13.87 -0.13
N TYR A 115 1.45 -12.98 0.79
CA TYR A 115 0.06 -12.57 0.92
C TYR A 115 -0.44 -11.86 -0.34
N SER A 116 0.34 -10.91 -0.89
CA SER A 116 -0.04 -10.22 -2.13
C SER A 116 -0.09 -11.15 -3.34
N LEU A 117 0.81 -12.13 -3.42
CA LEU A 117 0.80 -13.12 -4.50
C LEU A 117 -0.45 -14.01 -4.42
N ILE A 118 -0.73 -14.59 -3.25
CA ILE A 118 -1.90 -15.47 -3.07
C ILE A 118 -3.19 -14.69 -3.31
N THR A 119 -3.32 -13.51 -2.72
CA THR A 119 -4.54 -12.68 -2.84
C THR A 119 -4.72 -12.22 -4.29
N GLY A 120 -3.63 -11.86 -4.98
CA GLY A 120 -3.66 -11.44 -6.38
C GLY A 120 -4.16 -12.55 -7.30
N TRP A 121 -3.67 -13.77 -7.11
CA TRP A 121 -4.13 -14.91 -7.91
C TRP A 121 -5.57 -15.32 -7.56
N ALA A 122 -5.87 -15.47 -6.26
CA ALA A 122 -7.15 -15.98 -5.79
C ALA A 122 -8.31 -15.00 -6.03
N ILE A 123 -8.07 -13.69 -5.92
CA ILE A 123 -9.13 -12.67 -5.92
C ILE A 123 -9.11 -11.81 -7.18
N MET A 124 -7.93 -11.61 -7.79
CA MET A 124 -7.83 -10.82 -9.01
C MET A 124 -7.85 -11.72 -10.25
N VAL A 125 -6.88 -12.62 -10.41
CA VAL A 125 -6.68 -13.37 -11.67
C VAL A 125 -7.82 -14.37 -11.92
N ILE A 126 -8.09 -15.25 -10.96
CA ILE A 126 -9.09 -16.31 -11.14
C ILE A 126 -10.51 -15.73 -11.33
N PRO A 127 -10.99 -14.80 -10.48
CA PRO A 127 -12.34 -14.27 -10.62
C PRO A 127 -12.49 -13.41 -11.87
N THR A 128 -11.49 -12.60 -12.24
CA THR A 128 -11.54 -11.80 -13.47
C THR A 128 -11.62 -12.70 -14.70
N PHE A 129 -10.85 -13.79 -14.75
CA PHE A 129 -10.92 -14.76 -15.84
C PHE A 129 -12.31 -15.42 -15.94
N LEU A 130 -12.87 -15.84 -14.80
CA LEU A 130 -14.22 -16.43 -14.75
C LEU A 130 -15.30 -15.44 -15.19
N ILE A 131 -15.24 -14.21 -14.70
CA ILE A 131 -16.18 -13.14 -15.06
C ILE A 131 -16.12 -12.86 -16.56
N TRP A 132 -14.91 -12.80 -17.13
CA TRP A 132 -14.76 -12.52 -18.56
C TRP A 132 -15.31 -13.64 -19.45
N LYS A 133 -15.24 -14.88 -18.98
CA LYS A 133 -15.70 -16.06 -19.71
C LYS A 133 -17.20 -16.35 -19.55
N TYR A 134 -17.79 -16.06 -18.39
CA TYR A 134 -19.14 -16.52 -18.05
C TYR A 134 -20.15 -15.41 -17.73
N ALA A 135 -19.72 -14.17 -17.49
CA ALA A 135 -20.64 -13.09 -17.13
C ALA A 135 -20.91 -12.13 -18.30
N ASP A 136 -22.17 -11.74 -18.46
CA ASP A 136 -22.58 -10.69 -19.43
C ASP A 136 -22.06 -9.30 -18.99
N ALA A 137 -22.02 -9.03 -17.68
CA ALA A 137 -21.56 -7.76 -17.11
C ALA A 137 -20.04 -7.72 -16.89
N LYS A 138 -19.26 -7.89 -17.96
CA LYS A 138 -17.79 -8.00 -17.91
C LYS A 138 -17.11 -6.81 -17.22
N LEU A 139 -17.58 -5.60 -17.48
CA LEU A 139 -17.00 -4.37 -16.95
C LEU A 139 -17.22 -4.25 -15.44
N VAL A 140 -18.48 -4.30 -14.99
CA VAL A 140 -18.83 -4.18 -13.57
C VAL A 140 -18.24 -5.35 -12.77
N GLY A 141 -18.24 -6.56 -13.34
CA GLY A 141 -17.59 -7.73 -12.73
C GLY A 141 -16.08 -7.54 -12.54
N SER A 142 -15.38 -6.97 -13.51
CA SER A 142 -13.92 -6.74 -13.38
C SER A 142 -13.61 -5.68 -12.32
N TRP A 143 -14.42 -4.60 -12.25
CA TRP A 143 -14.26 -3.57 -11.22
C TRP A 143 -14.58 -4.08 -9.82
N THR A 144 -15.63 -4.89 -9.67
CA THR A 144 -15.95 -5.52 -8.38
C THR A 144 -14.86 -6.49 -7.93
N ALA A 145 -14.27 -7.28 -8.83
CA ALA A 145 -13.12 -8.13 -8.51
C ALA A 145 -11.90 -7.30 -8.07
N CYS A 146 -11.60 -6.21 -8.78
CA CYS A 146 -10.52 -5.29 -8.43
C CYS A 146 -10.73 -4.63 -7.05
N THR A 147 -11.92 -4.08 -6.79
CA THR A 147 -12.26 -3.48 -5.49
C THR A 147 -12.19 -4.51 -4.37
N SER A 148 -12.66 -5.74 -4.61
CA SER A 148 -12.60 -6.83 -3.64
C SER A 148 -11.16 -7.23 -3.33
N TYR A 149 -10.30 -7.31 -4.35
CA TYR A 149 -8.87 -7.58 -4.19
C TYR A 149 -8.22 -6.54 -3.28
N ILE A 150 -8.40 -5.25 -3.57
CA ILE A 150 -7.80 -4.16 -2.77
C ILE A 150 -8.36 -4.17 -1.34
N ALA A 151 -9.66 -4.39 -1.17
CA ALA A 151 -10.29 -4.48 0.15
C ALA A 151 -9.70 -5.63 0.98
N VAL A 152 -9.58 -6.83 0.42
CA VAL A 152 -9.00 -7.98 1.12
C VAL A 152 -7.51 -7.76 1.40
N LEU A 153 -6.78 -7.13 0.47
CA LEU A 153 -5.37 -6.82 0.69
C LEU A 153 -5.20 -5.84 1.87
N GLY A 154 -6.00 -4.77 1.89
CA GLY A 154 -5.97 -3.74 2.92
C GLY A 154 -6.38 -4.27 4.29
N VAL A 155 -7.46 -5.05 4.34
CA VAL A 155 -7.92 -5.70 5.58
C VAL A 155 -6.89 -6.71 6.08
N GLY A 156 -6.28 -7.51 5.20
CA GLY A 156 -5.24 -8.45 5.58
C GLY A 156 -4.00 -7.77 6.17
N TYR A 157 -3.54 -6.68 5.56
CA TYR A 157 -2.45 -5.90 6.13
C TYR A 157 -2.84 -5.24 7.46
N LEU A 158 -4.06 -4.74 7.60
CA LEU A 158 -4.55 -4.21 8.87
C LEU A 158 -4.56 -5.28 9.97
N ILE A 159 -5.14 -6.45 9.70
CA ILE A 159 -5.19 -7.57 10.66
C ILE A 159 -3.77 -7.98 11.03
N ARG A 160 -2.89 -8.13 10.05
CA ARG A 160 -1.50 -8.53 10.31
C ARG A 160 -0.71 -7.47 11.08
N PHE A 161 -1.03 -6.20 10.85
CA PHE A 161 -0.48 -5.09 11.61
C PHE A 161 -1.00 -5.09 13.07
N GLN A 162 -2.27 -5.38 13.29
CA GLN A 162 -2.84 -5.50 14.64
C GLN A 162 -2.31 -6.72 15.41
N ALA A 163 -2.10 -7.84 14.71
CA ALA A 163 -1.56 -9.07 15.29
C ALA A 163 -0.16 -8.90 15.90
N GLY A 164 0.57 -7.84 15.55
CA GLY A 164 1.76 -7.42 16.29
C GLY A 164 3.00 -8.30 16.15
N HIS A 165 2.95 -9.39 15.38
CA HIS A 165 4.11 -10.26 15.12
C HIS A 165 5.32 -9.50 14.53
N TRP A 166 5.06 -8.46 13.74
CA TRP A 166 6.11 -7.58 13.20
C TRP A 166 6.86 -6.79 14.30
N LYS A 167 6.29 -6.62 15.49
CA LYS A 167 6.94 -5.89 16.60
C LYS A 167 8.09 -6.68 17.23
N GLN A 168 8.12 -8.00 17.03
CA GLN A 168 9.15 -8.88 17.58
C GLN A 168 10.33 -9.09 16.61
N MET A 169 10.23 -8.56 15.38
CA MET A 169 11.33 -8.64 14.43
C MET A 169 12.45 -7.69 14.85
N ARG A 170 13.52 -8.26 15.42
CA ARG A 170 14.75 -7.56 15.80
C ARG A 170 15.82 -7.92 14.77
N VAL A 171 16.26 -6.93 14.00
CA VAL A 171 17.26 -7.10 12.92
C VAL A 171 18.69 -7.01 13.48
N ILE A 172 18.88 -6.51 14.70
CA ILE A 172 20.20 -6.43 15.33
C ILE A 172 20.49 -7.76 16.02
N GLU A 173 21.37 -8.55 15.41
CA GLU A 173 22.08 -9.64 16.06
C GLU A 173 23.20 -9.02 16.91
N ASP A 174 23.22 -9.32 18.22
CA ASP A 174 24.23 -8.81 19.18
C ASP A 174 25.60 -9.52 18.97
N HIS A 175 26.06 -9.64 17.72
CA HIS A 175 27.38 -10.20 17.40
C HIS A 175 28.37 -9.04 17.16
N PHE A 176 28.75 -8.38 18.25
CA PHE A 176 30.12 -7.88 18.34
C PHE A 176 30.96 -9.07 18.77
N PRO A 177 31.83 -9.64 17.91
CA PRO A 177 32.94 -10.41 18.44
C PRO A 177 33.66 -9.44 19.38
N GLU A 178 33.82 -9.81 20.65
CA GLU A 178 34.81 -9.13 21.48
C GLU A 178 36.11 -9.12 20.67
N PRO A 179 36.79 -7.98 20.51
CA PRO A 179 38.12 -7.99 19.92
C PRO A 179 38.97 -8.88 20.83
N THR A 180 39.19 -10.13 20.40
CA THR A 180 40.18 -11.00 20.99
C THR A 180 41.48 -10.22 20.95
N SER A 181 41.96 -9.83 22.12
CA SER A 181 43.19 -9.08 22.37
C SER A 181 44.45 -9.90 22.04
N GLU A 182 44.38 -10.78 21.05
CA GLU A 182 45.38 -11.78 20.72
C GLU A 182 46.10 -11.52 19.39
N ASP A 183 45.75 -10.46 18.65
CA ASP A 183 46.66 -9.98 17.61
C ASP A 183 47.81 -9.24 18.31
N PRO A 184 49.04 -9.79 18.33
CA PRO A 184 50.18 -9.11 18.93
C PRO A 184 50.39 -7.83 18.12
N GLU A 185 50.42 -6.67 18.79
CA GLU A 185 50.90 -5.45 18.14
C GLU A 185 52.27 -5.76 17.52
N PRO A 186 52.47 -5.56 16.21
CA PRO A 186 53.78 -5.76 15.62
C PRO A 186 54.75 -4.79 16.30
N SER A 187 55.74 -5.35 16.98
CA SER A 187 56.80 -4.58 17.62
C SER A 187 57.43 -3.65 16.60
N ILE A 188 57.53 -2.35 16.95
CA ILE A 188 58.01 -1.26 16.09
C ILE A 188 59.33 -1.57 15.36
N GLU A 189 60.12 -2.52 15.86
CA GLU A 189 61.35 -3.00 15.22
C GLU A 189 61.13 -3.71 13.88
N GLU A 190 60.01 -4.40 13.68
CA GLU A 190 59.73 -5.16 12.45
C GLU A 190 59.31 -4.25 11.27
N VAL A 191 58.91 -3.01 11.55
CA VAL A 191 58.54 -2.00 10.55
C VAL A 191 59.74 -1.16 10.10
N LEU A 192 60.86 -1.22 10.83
CA LEU A 192 62.06 -0.40 10.59
C LEU A 192 63.25 -1.17 10.00
N THR A 193 63.11 -2.46 9.70
CA THR A 193 64.10 -3.26 8.94
C THR A 193 63.67 -3.55 7.52
#